data_AF-A0A9P6CPD9-F1
#
_entry.id   AF-A0A9P6CPD9-F1
#
_cell.length_a   1.000
_cell.length_b   1.000
_cell.length_c   1.000
_cell.angle_alpha   90.00
_cell.angle_beta   90.00
_cell.angle_gamma   90.00
#
_symmetry.space_group_name_H-M   'P 1'
#
loop_
_entity.id
_entity.type
_entity.pdbx_description
1 polymer ?
#
loop_
_entity_poly.entity_id
_entity_poly.type
_entity_poly.pdbx_seq_one_letter_code
_entity_poly.pdbx_strand_id
1 'polypeptide(L)'
;MSSPTPLQSFLGGLGLALPVHALMLLNGNVFGISGFLHRAVRGGKEAIVAVVGLVLGGVFVGFLEDNGPNPLTLGLSRVLLSGFLVGLGSKLSNGCTSGHMISGISRLSTRSFVATATFFTTGVITARISHSTDLPTIGSLDWTLGEHGKSFLAFQIFPFAISTLLYFLPVVKLESESKFTKPSQHLRLLAYLSTGFEFALALRLSNLSEANRVLGFLLLPFSSAFDPSLAFLSLGALPLSIILYRFHRGPEKARLGGPWAIPKGGHVDRKLLGGAALFGVGWGMAGICPGPGLINLGRALAGGSDATQIINWLGAVALGGLLV
;
A
#
# COMPACT_ATOMS: atom_id res chain seq x y z
N MET A 1 -14.14 -15.12 -17.65
CA MET A 1 -13.08 -14.22 -18.15
C MET A 1 -13.07 -12.98 -17.28
N SER A 2 -11.91 -12.53 -16.80
CA SER A 2 -11.80 -11.26 -16.09
C SER A 2 -11.43 -10.15 -17.08
N SER A 3 -12.15 -9.02 -17.06
CA SER A 3 -11.88 -7.87 -17.94
C SER A 3 -10.89 -6.92 -17.25
N PRO A 4 -9.74 -6.57 -17.84
CA PRO A 4 -8.81 -5.58 -17.28
C PRO A 4 -9.47 -4.20 -17.25
N THR A 5 -9.17 -3.40 -16.24
CA THR A 5 -9.71 -2.04 -16.07
C THR A 5 -8.62 -0.96 -16.04
N PRO A 6 -8.06 -0.58 -17.20
CA PRO A 6 -6.94 0.38 -17.29
C PRO A 6 -7.24 1.75 -16.67
N LEU A 7 -8.38 2.35 -17.02
CA LEU A 7 -8.75 3.70 -16.57
C LEU A 7 -8.92 3.75 -15.05
N GLN A 8 -9.65 2.77 -14.51
CA GLN A 8 -9.89 2.62 -13.09
C GLN A 8 -8.56 2.46 -12.32
N SER A 9 -7.64 1.64 -12.86
CA SER A 9 -6.32 1.40 -12.28
C SER A 9 -5.44 2.64 -12.31
N PHE A 10 -5.46 3.41 -13.39
CA PHE A 10 -4.73 4.67 -13.53
C PHE A 10 -5.20 5.71 -12.51
N LEU A 11 -6.52 5.92 -12.40
CA LEU A 11 -7.11 6.87 -11.45
C LEU A 11 -6.89 6.44 -10.00
N GLY A 12 -6.99 5.13 -9.71
CA GLY A 12 -6.57 4.57 -8.43
C GLY A 12 -5.09 4.82 -8.13
N GLY A 13 -4.22 4.71 -9.13
CA GLY A 13 -2.81 5.06 -9.03
C GLY A 13 -2.57 6.52 -8.65
N LEU A 14 -3.28 7.46 -9.29
CA LEU A 14 -3.24 8.88 -8.89
C LEU A 14 -3.71 9.07 -7.44
N GLY A 15 -4.80 8.39 -7.05
CA GLY A 15 -5.32 8.41 -5.68
C GLY A 15 -4.35 7.86 -4.64
N LEU A 16 -3.49 6.89 -4.98
CA LEU A 16 -2.47 6.36 -4.05
C LEU A 16 -1.33 7.36 -3.77
N ALA A 17 -1.03 8.25 -4.73
CA ALA A 17 0.04 9.24 -4.59
C ALA A 17 -0.28 10.32 -3.55
N LEU A 18 -1.55 10.72 -3.48
CA LEU A 18 -2.02 11.81 -2.61
C LEU A 18 -1.79 11.56 -1.11
N PRO A 19 -2.28 10.46 -0.49
CA PRO A 19 -2.09 10.20 0.93
C PRO A 19 -0.63 9.91 1.29
N VAL A 20 0.14 9.31 0.36
CA VAL A 20 1.59 9.10 0.54
C VAL A 20 2.30 10.44 0.68
N HIS A 21 1.98 11.41 -0.18
CA HIS A 21 2.56 12.73 -0.13
C HIS A 21 2.02 13.57 1.05
N ALA A 22 0.72 13.49 1.34
CA ALA A 22 0.10 14.18 2.47
C ALA A 22 0.75 13.78 3.79
N LEU A 23 0.94 12.48 4.06
CA LEU A 23 1.58 12.03 5.30
C LEU A 23 3.03 12.50 5.40
N MET A 24 3.73 12.55 4.27
CA MET A 24 5.10 13.05 4.19
C MET A 24 5.17 14.52 4.62
N LEU A 25 4.29 15.37 4.09
CA LEU A 25 4.25 16.81 4.41
C LEU A 25 3.76 17.09 5.83
N LEU A 26 2.71 16.40 6.27
CA LEU A 26 2.07 16.64 7.55
C LEU A 26 2.92 16.13 8.71
N ASN A 27 3.40 14.89 8.63
CA ASN A 27 4.01 14.18 9.76
C ASN A 27 5.53 13.97 9.60
N GLY A 28 6.10 14.25 8.43
CA GLY A 28 7.53 14.04 8.14
C GLY A 28 7.92 12.57 8.02
N ASN A 29 6.95 11.68 7.79
CA ASN A 29 7.13 10.23 7.84
C ASN A 29 6.92 9.59 6.46
N VAL A 30 7.63 8.50 6.19
CA VAL A 30 7.43 7.70 4.98
C VAL A 30 6.16 6.87 5.11
N PHE A 31 5.30 6.92 4.08
CA PHE A 31 4.13 6.05 4.00
C PHE A 31 4.57 4.62 3.63
N GLY A 32 4.39 3.67 4.55
CA GLY A 32 4.80 2.29 4.34
C GLY A 32 4.01 1.32 5.21
N ILE A 33 3.16 0.53 4.57
CA ILE A 33 2.15 -0.28 5.28
C ILE A 33 2.79 -1.37 6.15
N SER A 34 3.79 -2.11 5.65
CA SER A 34 4.51 -3.08 6.49
C SER A 34 5.15 -2.43 7.72
N GLY A 35 5.65 -1.19 7.58
CA GLY A 35 6.20 -0.42 8.70
C GLY A 35 5.12 0.02 9.69
N PHE A 36 3.90 0.29 9.21
CA PHE A 36 2.75 0.57 10.07
C PHE A 36 2.31 -0.68 10.81
N LEU A 37 2.14 -1.80 10.11
CA LEU A 37 1.74 -3.07 10.73
C LEU A 37 2.72 -3.48 11.84
N HIS A 38 4.03 -3.48 11.55
CA HIS A 38 5.06 -3.84 12.53
C HIS A 38 5.09 -2.92 13.75
N ARG A 39 5.02 -1.60 13.53
CA ARG A 39 4.98 -0.63 14.64
C ARG A 39 3.68 -0.73 15.42
N ALA A 40 2.56 -1.06 14.78
CA ALA A 40 1.27 -1.23 15.43
C ALA A 40 1.29 -2.42 16.39
N VAL A 41 1.85 -3.56 15.97
CA VAL A 41 2.02 -4.75 16.82
C VAL A 41 2.93 -4.47 18.02
N ARG A 42 3.90 -3.55 17.88
CA ARG A 42 4.75 -3.08 18.99
C ARG A 42 4.15 -1.93 19.81
N GLY A 43 2.88 -1.58 19.63
CA GLY A 43 2.17 -0.57 20.41
C GLY A 43 2.35 0.89 19.95
N GLY A 44 2.86 1.11 18.73
CA GLY A 44 3.05 2.45 18.17
C GLY A 44 1.73 3.11 17.78
N LYS A 45 1.27 4.09 18.58
CA LYS A 45 -0.04 4.77 18.41
C LYS A 45 -0.33 5.26 16.97
N GLU A 46 0.61 5.99 16.38
CA GLU A 46 0.48 6.49 15.00
C GLU A 46 0.28 5.36 13.97
N ALA A 47 0.99 4.26 14.17
CA ALA A 47 0.94 3.11 13.28
C ALA A 47 -0.35 2.30 13.46
N ILE A 48 -0.83 2.16 14.70
CA ILE A 48 -2.15 1.58 15.00
C ILE A 48 -3.23 2.39 14.28
N VAL A 49 -3.22 3.72 14.41
CA VAL A 49 -4.21 4.58 13.77
C VAL A 49 -4.16 4.50 12.24
N ALA A 50 -2.98 4.38 11.64
CA ALA A 50 -2.83 4.15 10.20
C ALA A 50 -3.44 2.80 9.75
N VAL A 51 -3.19 1.73 10.51
CA VAL A 51 -3.76 0.40 10.27
C VAL A 51 -5.27 0.42 10.43
N VAL A 52 -5.78 1.07 11.47
CA VAL A 52 -7.22 1.27 11.69
C VAL A 52 -7.84 2.03 10.52
N GLY A 53 -7.19 3.09 10.02
CA GLY A 53 -7.65 3.81 8.82
C GLY A 53 -7.78 2.91 7.59
N LEU A 54 -6.79 2.03 7.36
CA LEU A 54 -6.83 1.06 6.25
C LEU A 54 -7.97 0.04 6.40
N VAL A 55 -8.18 -0.49 7.61
CA VAL A 55 -9.25 -1.46 7.90
C VAL A 55 -10.62 -0.79 7.79
N LEU A 56 -10.79 0.42 8.34
CA LEU A 56 -12.03 1.19 8.23
C LEU A 56 -12.37 1.54 6.78
N GLY A 57 -11.36 1.86 5.96
CA GLY A 57 -11.55 2.02 4.52
C GLY A 57 -12.01 0.73 3.85
N GLY A 58 -11.46 -0.42 4.26
CA GLY A 58 -11.94 -1.74 3.82
C GLY A 58 -13.38 -2.04 4.24
N VAL A 59 -13.74 -1.75 5.50
CA VAL A 59 -15.11 -1.89 6.02
C VAL A 59 -16.08 -1.04 5.19
N PHE A 60 -15.72 0.22 4.94
CA PHE A 60 -16.51 1.12 4.10
C PHE A 60 -16.69 0.60 2.67
N VAL A 61 -15.61 0.07 2.07
CA VAL A 61 -15.69 -0.59 0.76
C VAL A 61 -16.65 -1.80 0.80
N GLY A 62 -16.53 -2.67 1.80
CA GLY A 62 -17.40 -3.86 1.90
C GLY A 62 -18.87 -3.49 2.06
N PHE A 63 -19.18 -2.40 2.79
CA PHE A 63 -20.54 -1.86 2.87
C PHE A 63 -21.03 -1.27 1.55
N LEU A 64 -20.19 -0.57 0.79
CA LEU A 64 -20.58 0.02 -0.49
C LEU A 64 -20.82 -1.03 -1.57
N GLU A 65 -20.05 -2.12 -1.56
CA GLU A 65 -20.13 -3.20 -2.55
C GLU A 65 -21.11 -4.31 -2.15
N ASP A 66 -21.62 -4.28 -0.92
CA ASP A 66 -22.40 -5.36 -0.29
C ASP A 66 -21.77 -6.75 -0.51
N ASN A 67 -20.43 -6.81 -0.48
CA ASN A 67 -19.67 -8.01 -0.81
C ASN A 67 -18.31 -8.05 -0.10
N GLY A 68 -17.85 -9.26 0.17
CA GLY A 68 -16.54 -9.56 0.71
C GLY A 68 -15.43 -9.65 -0.36
N PRO A 69 -14.16 -9.75 0.06
CA PRO A 69 -13.08 -10.06 -0.87
C PRO A 69 -13.20 -11.49 -1.40
N ASN A 70 -12.66 -11.74 -2.58
CA ASN A 70 -12.50 -13.11 -3.06
C ASN A 70 -11.55 -13.89 -2.13
N PRO A 71 -11.87 -15.14 -1.77
CA PRO A 71 -11.00 -15.96 -0.92
C PRO A 71 -9.66 -16.22 -1.62
N LEU A 72 -8.61 -16.42 -0.83
CA LEU A 72 -7.32 -16.84 -1.38
C LEU A 72 -7.46 -18.29 -1.85
N THR A 73 -7.11 -18.55 -3.10
CA THR A 73 -7.12 -19.91 -3.72
C THR A 73 -5.97 -20.79 -3.22
N LEU A 74 -5.49 -20.56 -2.00
CA LEU A 74 -4.35 -21.22 -1.40
C LEU A 74 -4.78 -22.10 -0.22
N GLY A 75 -4.17 -23.28 -0.12
CA GLY A 75 -4.24 -24.07 1.11
C GLY A 75 -3.56 -23.36 2.29
N LEU A 76 -3.99 -23.68 3.51
CA LEU A 76 -3.54 -23.03 4.75
C LEU A 76 -2.01 -22.93 4.88
N SER A 77 -1.27 -23.98 4.53
CA SER A 77 0.19 -23.99 4.59
C SER A 77 0.83 -22.93 3.69
N ARG A 78 0.32 -22.75 2.47
CA ARG A 78 0.79 -21.71 1.53
C ARG A 78 0.35 -20.31 1.97
N VAL A 79 -0.84 -20.17 2.57
CA VAL A 79 -1.28 -18.91 3.17
C VAL A 79 -0.32 -18.47 4.29
N LEU A 80 -0.03 -19.36 5.23
CA LEU A 80 0.88 -19.07 6.34
C LEU A 80 2.32 -18.81 5.84
N LEU A 81 2.84 -19.65 4.93
CA LEU A 81 4.18 -19.49 4.39
C LEU A 81 4.34 -18.18 3.62
N SER A 82 3.40 -17.84 2.73
CA SER A 82 3.45 -16.59 1.96
C SER A 82 3.37 -15.36 2.85
N GLY A 83 2.47 -15.35 3.84
CA GLY A 83 2.37 -14.25 4.81
C GLY A 83 3.65 -14.10 5.62
N PHE A 84 4.20 -15.20 6.13
CA PHE A 84 5.46 -15.21 6.85
C PHE A 84 6.63 -14.63 6.04
N LEU A 85 6.79 -15.07 4.78
CA LEU A 85 7.83 -14.60 3.88
C LEU A 85 7.67 -13.10 3.55
N VAL A 86 6.44 -12.62 3.35
CA VAL A 86 6.13 -11.20 3.15
C VAL A 86 6.50 -10.37 4.39
N GLY A 87 6.14 -10.85 5.57
CA GLY A 87 6.48 -10.23 6.86
C GLY A 87 7.98 -10.10 7.04
N LEU A 88 8.68 -11.24 7.00
CA LEU A 88 10.13 -11.33 7.16
C LEU A 88 10.87 -10.51 6.12
N GLY A 89 10.49 -10.66 4.84
CA GLY A 89 11.10 -9.96 3.71
C GLY A 89 10.96 -8.45 3.85
N SER A 90 9.75 -7.96 4.12
CA SER A 90 9.50 -6.51 4.27
C SER A 90 10.25 -5.88 5.44
N LYS A 91 10.50 -6.65 6.50
CA LYS A 91 11.29 -6.21 7.64
C LYS A 91 12.78 -6.15 7.31
N LEU A 92 13.32 -7.19 6.66
CA LEU A 92 14.71 -7.27 6.22
C LEU A 92 15.05 -6.17 5.21
N SER A 93 14.16 -5.87 4.25
CA SER A 93 14.33 -4.77 3.30
C SER A 93 13.99 -3.40 3.87
N ASN A 94 13.47 -3.31 5.10
CA ASN A 94 12.99 -2.07 5.73
C ASN A 94 12.00 -1.32 4.83
N GLY A 95 11.03 -2.04 4.28
CA GLY A 95 10.01 -1.52 3.38
C GLY A 95 9.29 -2.61 2.58
N CYS A 96 8.13 -2.26 2.04
CA CYS A 96 7.35 -3.08 1.10
C CYS A 96 7.05 -2.26 -0.17
N THR A 97 6.15 -2.72 -1.04
CA THR A 97 5.75 -2.02 -2.28
C THR A 97 5.37 -0.56 -2.04
N SER A 98 4.53 -0.23 -1.05
CA SER A 98 4.18 1.18 -0.76
C SER A 98 5.37 2.04 -0.31
N GLY A 99 6.35 1.44 0.38
CA GLY A 99 7.54 2.15 0.88
C GLY A 99 8.68 2.27 -0.13
N HIS A 100 8.93 1.22 -0.92
CA HIS A 100 10.01 1.19 -1.91
C HIS A 100 9.53 1.66 -3.29
N MET A 101 8.41 1.15 -3.79
CA MET A 101 7.91 1.52 -5.11
C MET A 101 7.32 2.94 -5.08
N ILE A 102 6.22 3.15 -4.35
CA ILE A 102 5.53 4.46 -4.37
C ILE A 102 6.37 5.53 -3.66
N SER A 103 6.60 5.39 -2.35
CA SER A 103 7.34 6.41 -1.60
C SER A 103 8.84 6.49 -1.95
N GLY A 104 9.44 5.38 -2.38
CA GLY A 104 10.89 5.26 -2.51
C GLY A 104 11.42 5.70 -3.87
N ILE A 105 10.80 5.24 -4.96
CA ILE A 105 11.16 5.63 -6.34
C ILE A 105 10.84 7.11 -6.54
N SER A 106 9.77 7.63 -5.94
CA SER A 106 9.43 9.05 -6.07
C SER A 106 10.46 9.99 -5.45
N ARG A 107 11.27 9.50 -4.50
CA ARG A 107 12.43 10.20 -3.95
C ARG A 107 13.72 9.97 -4.73
N LEU A 108 13.66 9.26 -5.86
CA LEU A 108 14.81 8.89 -6.69
C LEU A 108 15.89 8.10 -5.92
N SER A 109 15.47 7.26 -4.97
CA SER A 109 16.39 6.44 -4.17
C SER A 109 16.83 5.20 -4.94
N THR A 110 18.14 5.08 -5.18
CA THR A 110 18.76 3.89 -5.81
C THR A 110 18.45 2.61 -5.03
N ARG A 111 18.55 2.66 -3.70
CA ARG A 111 18.15 1.57 -2.79
C ARG A 111 16.74 1.07 -3.08
N SER A 112 15.79 1.97 -3.24
CA SER A 112 14.39 1.60 -3.49
C SER A 112 14.16 1.08 -4.89
N PHE A 113 14.87 1.60 -5.89
CA PHE A 113 14.84 1.06 -7.24
C PHE A 113 15.35 -0.39 -7.27
N VAL A 114 16.52 -0.67 -6.67
CA VAL A 114 17.09 -2.02 -6.60
C VAL A 114 16.19 -2.98 -5.84
N ALA A 115 15.65 -2.56 -4.68
CA ALA A 115 14.69 -3.37 -3.93
C ALA A 115 13.45 -3.72 -4.77
N THR A 116 12.91 -2.73 -5.50
CA THR A 116 11.73 -2.89 -6.35
C THR A 116 11.98 -3.84 -7.51
N ALA A 117 13.10 -3.69 -8.21
CA ALA A 117 13.50 -4.63 -9.25
C ALA A 117 13.63 -6.06 -8.68
N THR A 118 14.28 -6.21 -7.53
CA THR A 118 14.53 -7.52 -6.90
C THR A 118 13.23 -8.24 -6.54
N PHE A 119 12.34 -7.61 -5.76
CA PHE A 119 11.09 -8.26 -5.36
C PHE A 119 10.12 -8.47 -6.53
N PHE A 120 10.17 -7.60 -7.54
CA PHE A 120 9.33 -7.74 -8.73
C PHE A 120 9.78 -8.96 -9.54
N THR A 121 11.09 -9.10 -9.77
CA THR A 121 11.66 -10.26 -10.47
C THR A 121 11.37 -11.56 -9.73
N THR A 122 11.59 -11.64 -8.42
CA THR A 122 11.29 -12.86 -7.66
C THR A 122 9.79 -13.14 -7.59
N GLY A 123 8.96 -12.11 -7.55
CA GLY A 123 7.49 -12.21 -7.64
C GLY A 123 7.02 -12.79 -8.96
N VAL A 124 7.53 -12.29 -10.09
CA VAL A 124 7.25 -12.82 -11.43
C VAL A 124 7.61 -14.31 -11.52
N ILE A 125 8.84 -14.66 -11.10
CA ILE A 125 9.31 -16.05 -11.13
C ILE A 125 8.40 -16.94 -10.28
N THR A 126 8.09 -16.51 -9.06
CA THR A 126 7.29 -17.32 -8.13
C THR A 126 5.84 -17.46 -8.58
N ALA A 127 5.23 -16.41 -9.11
CA ALA A 127 3.87 -16.44 -9.64
C ALA A 127 3.77 -17.40 -10.84
N ARG A 128 4.74 -17.36 -11.75
CA ARG A 128 4.79 -18.30 -12.87
C ARG A 128 4.90 -19.75 -12.40
N ILE A 129 5.75 -20.03 -11.41
CA ILE A 129 5.89 -21.39 -10.86
C ILE A 129 4.61 -21.83 -10.13
N SER A 130 3.97 -20.92 -9.40
CA SER A 130 2.86 -21.27 -8.49
C SER A 130 1.49 -21.30 -9.15
N HIS A 131 1.28 -20.55 -10.24
CA HIS A 131 -0.04 -20.25 -10.82
C HIS A 131 -0.08 -20.37 -12.35
N SER A 132 0.76 -21.22 -12.95
CA SER A 132 0.86 -21.36 -14.42
C SER A 132 -0.47 -21.69 -15.12
N THR A 133 -1.42 -22.34 -14.45
CA THR A 133 -2.67 -22.85 -15.05
C THR A 133 -3.96 -22.37 -14.39
N ASP A 134 -3.85 -21.65 -13.26
CA ASP A 134 -4.98 -21.53 -12.32
C ASP A 134 -5.75 -20.22 -12.46
N LEU A 135 -5.26 -19.30 -13.29
CA LEU A 135 -5.83 -17.95 -13.45
C LEU A 135 -6.75 -17.85 -14.67
N PRO A 136 -7.88 -17.14 -14.55
CA PRO A 136 -8.85 -17.02 -15.64
C PRO A 136 -8.24 -16.27 -16.83
N THR A 137 -8.61 -16.69 -18.04
CA THR A 137 -8.23 -15.98 -19.27
C THR A 137 -8.85 -14.59 -19.30
N ILE A 138 -8.08 -13.65 -19.84
CA ILE A 138 -8.43 -12.23 -19.88
C ILE A 138 -9.31 -11.94 -21.10
N GLY A 139 -10.37 -11.16 -20.87
CA GLY A 139 -11.29 -10.69 -21.91
C GLY A 139 -10.85 -9.36 -22.55
N SER A 140 -11.80 -8.62 -23.11
CA SER A 140 -11.55 -7.28 -23.64
C SER A 140 -11.24 -6.28 -22.51
N LEU A 141 -10.48 -5.24 -22.86
CA LEU A 141 -10.18 -4.11 -21.98
C LEU A 141 -11.46 -3.32 -21.70
N ASP A 142 -11.81 -3.19 -20.42
CA ASP A 142 -12.91 -2.37 -19.94
C ASP A 142 -12.38 -1.00 -19.52
N TRP A 143 -12.76 0.05 -20.27
CA TRP A 143 -12.36 1.43 -20.00
C TRP A 143 -13.31 2.15 -19.06
N THR A 144 -14.30 1.47 -18.50
CA THR A 144 -15.22 2.06 -17.53
C THR A 144 -14.59 2.19 -16.15
N LEU A 145 -15.26 2.92 -15.25
CA LEU A 145 -14.89 3.05 -13.85
C LEU A 145 -15.42 1.88 -12.98
N GLY A 146 -16.10 0.90 -13.59
CA GLY A 146 -16.93 -0.06 -12.87
C GLY A 146 -18.14 0.60 -12.19
N GLU A 147 -18.92 -0.22 -11.49
CA GLU A 147 -20.17 0.21 -10.84
C GLU A 147 -19.93 1.25 -9.72
N HIS A 148 -18.97 0.98 -8.84
CA HIS A 148 -18.70 1.82 -7.66
C HIS A 148 -17.51 2.80 -7.83
N GLY A 149 -16.85 2.84 -8.99
CA GLY A 149 -15.64 3.66 -9.15
C GLY A 149 -15.88 5.16 -8.97
N LYS A 150 -17.04 5.67 -9.40
CA LYS A 150 -17.43 7.08 -9.16
C LYS A 150 -17.62 7.36 -7.67
N SER A 151 -18.24 6.43 -6.93
CA SER A 151 -18.41 6.54 -5.49
C SER A 151 -17.06 6.59 -4.78
N PHE A 152 -16.13 5.68 -5.11
CA PHE A 152 -14.79 5.70 -4.50
C PHE A 152 -14.02 7.00 -4.79
N LEU A 153 -14.13 7.56 -5.99
CA LEU A 153 -13.54 8.86 -6.32
C LEU A 153 -14.19 10.01 -5.51
N ALA A 154 -15.51 10.03 -5.40
CA ALA A 154 -16.21 11.03 -4.61
C ALA A 154 -15.84 10.95 -3.12
N PHE A 155 -15.76 9.74 -2.57
CA PHE A 155 -15.41 9.53 -1.17
C PHE A 155 -13.94 9.81 -0.84
N GLN A 156 -13.03 9.77 -1.82
CA GLN A 156 -11.65 10.22 -1.63
C GLN A 156 -11.54 11.73 -1.37
N ILE A 157 -12.51 12.53 -1.80
CA ILE A 157 -12.50 13.99 -1.59
C ILE A 157 -12.50 14.33 -0.10
N PHE A 158 -13.21 13.57 0.75
CA PHE A 158 -13.30 13.84 2.18
C PHE A 158 -11.95 13.73 2.92
N PRO A 159 -11.23 12.58 2.91
CA PRO A 159 -9.94 12.49 3.56
C PRO A 159 -8.87 13.38 2.91
N PHE A 160 -8.98 13.63 1.59
CA PHE A 160 -8.11 14.58 0.90
C PHE A 160 -8.34 16.02 1.39
N ALA A 161 -9.61 16.42 1.57
CA ALA A 161 -9.98 17.72 2.13
C ALA A 161 -9.51 17.87 3.58
N ILE A 162 -9.60 16.81 4.40
CA ILE A 162 -9.03 16.79 5.76
C ILE A 162 -7.52 17.01 5.70
N SER A 163 -6.80 16.26 4.86
CA SER A 163 -5.34 16.38 4.72
C SER A 163 -4.92 17.77 4.23
N THR A 164 -5.70 18.35 3.30
CA THR A 164 -5.50 19.71 2.79
C THR A 164 -5.77 20.76 3.86
N LEU A 165 -6.87 20.61 4.60
CA LEU A 165 -7.20 21.48 5.73
C LEU A 165 -6.07 21.43 6.77
N LEU A 166 -5.62 20.24 7.16
CA LEU A 166 -4.49 20.06 8.09
C LEU A 166 -3.20 20.72 7.61
N TYR A 167 -2.96 20.76 6.29
CA TYR A 167 -1.79 21.42 5.71
C TYR A 167 -1.89 22.95 5.81
N PHE A 168 -3.08 23.51 5.59
CA PHE A 168 -3.33 24.96 5.66
C PHE A 168 -3.70 25.46 7.05
N LEU A 169 -3.98 24.56 8.00
CA LEU A 169 -4.18 24.94 9.39
C LEU A 169 -2.96 25.76 9.82
N PRO A 170 -3.18 26.93 10.45
CA PRO A 170 -2.11 27.70 11.05
C PRO A 170 -1.63 26.99 12.32
N VAL A 171 -1.09 25.78 12.16
CA VAL A 171 -0.36 25.05 13.20
C VAL A 171 0.97 25.78 13.34
N VAL A 172 0.91 26.86 14.10
CA VAL A 172 2.05 27.44 14.81
C VAL A 172 3.01 28.24 13.93
N LYS A 173 2.52 29.44 13.57
CA LYS A 173 3.26 30.69 13.72
C LYS A 173 3.18 31.18 15.20
N LEU A 174 3.12 30.26 16.18
CA LEU A 174 3.30 30.62 17.60
C LEU A 174 4.80 30.84 17.77
N GLU A 175 5.13 32.12 17.69
CA GLU A 175 6.17 32.81 18.45
C GLU A 175 7.51 32.09 18.63
N SER A 176 8.50 32.74 18.03
CA SER A 176 9.75 33.10 18.71
C SER A 176 10.73 31.96 19.00
N GLU A 177 11.77 31.91 18.16
CA GLU A 177 13.18 31.61 18.48
C GLU A 177 13.60 30.36 19.26
N SER A 178 12.74 29.47 19.73
CA SER A 178 13.17 28.28 20.50
C SER A 178 12.99 26.96 19.73
N LYS A 179 14.09 26.21 19.65
CA LYS A 179 14.24 24.89 19.01
C LYS A 179 13.12 23.92 19.42
N PHE A 180 12.50 23.28 18.42
CA PHE A 180 11.48 22.22 18.50
C PHE A 180 10.04 22.66 18.86
N THR A 181 9.23 22.88 17.82
CA THR A 181 7.76 22.90 17.93
C THR A 181 7.25 21.57 18.50
N LYS A 182 6.55 21.60 19.65
CA LYS A 182 5.93 20.42 20.26
C LYS A 182 4.95 19.77 19.26
N PRO A 183 5.00 18.44 19.05
CA PRO A 183 4.16 17.77 18.07
C PRO A 183 2.69 17.79 18.51
N SER A 184 1.80 18.19 17.60
CA SER A 184 0.35 18.17 17.82
C SER A 184 -0.17 16.73 17.70
N GLN A 185 -0.18 16.01 18.82
CA GLN A 185 -0.44 14.56 18.83
C GLN A 185 -1.76 14.20 18.14
N HIS A 186 -2.86 14.89 18.45
CA HIS A 186 -4.18 14.59 17.86
C HIS A 186 -4.23 14.85 16.34
N LEU A 187 -3.66 15.95 15.86
CA LEU A 187 -3.63 16.27 14.42
C LEU A 187 -2.76 15.27 13.65
N ARG A 188 -1.63 14.85 14.24
CA ARG A 188 -0.77 13.80 13.65
C ARG A 188 -1.51 12.48 13.53
N LEU A 189 -2.28 12.08 14.55
CA LEU A 189 -3.10 10.87 14.50
C LEU A 189 -4.20 10.99 13.45
N LEU A 190 -4.87 12.15 13.36
CA LEU A 190 -5.89 12.40 12.34
C LEU A 190 -5.32 12.28 10.92
N ALA A 191 -4.11 12.81 10.68
CA ALA A 191 -3.41 12.64 9.40
C ALA A 191 -3.11 11.17 9.07
N TYR A 192 -2.72 10.37 10.07
CA TYR A 192 -2.52 8.93 9.89
C TYR A 192 -3.81 8.19 9.56
N LEU A 193 -4.91 8.57 10.22
CA LEU A 193 -6.23 8.00 9.98
C LEU A 193 -6.73 8.36 8.57
N SER A 194 -6.69 9.65 8.22
CA SER A 194 -7.17 10.14 6.92
C SER A 194 -6.39 9.52 5.76
N THR A 195 -5.05 9.52 5.85
CA THR A 195 -4.20 8.97 4.79
C THR A 195 -4.31 7.44 4.70
N GLY A 196 -4.49 6.73 5.82
CA GLY A 196 -4.78 5.29 5.80
C GLY A 196 -6.11 4.96 5.12
N PHE A 197 -7.16 5.71 5.44
CA PHE A 197 -8.49 5.55 4.84
C PHE A 197 -8.49 5.90 3.34
N GLU A 198 -7.88 7.02 2.95
CA GLU A 198 -7.74 7.44 1.56
C GLU A 198 -6.95 6.42 0.72
N PHE A 199 -5.84 5.91 1.28
CA PHE A 199 -5.05 4.87 0.62
C PHE A 199 -5.86 3.57 0.45
N ALA A 200 -6.76 3.24 1.38
CA ALA A 200 -7.63 2.08 1.25
C ALA A 200 -8.64 2.22 0.10
N LEU A 201 -9.29 3.37 -0.02
CA LEU A 201 -10.19 3.65 -1.14
C LEU A 201 -9.44 3.60 -2.48
N ALA A 202 -8.23 4.16 -2.54
CA ALA A 202 -7.41 4.14 -3.75
C ALA A 202 -6.92 2.72 -4.12
N LEU A 203 -6.60 1.88 -3.13
CA LEU A 203 -6.24 0.47 -3.36
C LEU A 203 -7.44 -0.34 -3.88
N ARG A 204 -8.66 -0.07 -3.39
CA ARG A 204 -9.86 -0.71 -3.95
C ARG A 204 -10.17 -0.19 -5.35
N LEU A 205 -10.14 1.12 -5.55
CA LEU A 205 -10.39 1.75 -6.85
C LEU A 205 -9.44 1.19 -7.92
N SER A 206 -8.20 0.93 -7.57
CA SER A 206 -7.22 0.33 -8.50
C SER A 206 -7.35 -1.18 -8.71
N ASN A 207 -8.28 -1.86 -8.04
CA ASN A 207 -8.37 -3.33 -7.97
C ASN A 207 -7.09 -4.02 -7.45
N LEU A 208 -6.18 -3.30 -6.78
CA LEU A 208 -5.02 -3.90 -6.11
C LEU A 208 -5.40 -4.74 -4.89
N SER A 209 -6.63 -4.60 -4.40
CA SER A 209 -7.20 -5.46 -3.37
C SER A 209 -7.39 -6.90 -3.84
N GLU A 210 -7.53 -7.15 -5.15
CA GLU A 210 -7.81 -8.47 -5.69
C GLU A 210 -6.53 -9.23 -6.05
N ALA A 211 -6.26 -10.34 -5.33
CA ALA A 211 -5.05 -11.14 -5.53
C ALA A 211 -4.90 -11.64 -6.98
N ASN A 212 -6.00 -12.05 -7.60
CA ASN A 212 -6.00 -12.56 -8.98
C ASN A 212 -5.51 -11.52 -10.00
N ARG A 213 -5.81 -10.24 -9.78
CA ARG A 213 -5.36 -9.13 -10.66
C ARG A 213 -3.86 -8.93 -10.54
N VAL A 214 -3.36 -9.01 -9.32
CA VAL A 214 -1.94 -8.89 -9.02
C VAL A 214 -1.14 -10.06 -9.61
N LEU A 215 -1.63 -11.29 -9.43
CA LEU A 215 -0.99 -12.48 -10.02
C LEU A 215 -1.07 -12.47 -11.55
N GLY A 216 -2.20 -12.04 -12.13
CA GLY A 216 -2.37 -11.90 -13.58
C GLY A 216 -1.33 -10.97 -14.19
N PHE A 217 -1.05 -9.84 -13.56
CA PHE A 217 0.03 -8.94 -14.00
C PHE A 217 1.42 -9.59 -13.89
N LEU A 218 1.67 -10.34 -12.82
CA LEU A 218 2.95 -11.00 -12.57
C LEU A 218 3.31 -12.10 -13.56
N LEU A 219 2.32 -12.70 -14.22
CA LEU A 219 2.58 -13.69 -15.26
C LEU A 219 3.26 -13.10 -16.50
N LEU A 220 3.26 -11.75 -16.63
CA LEU A 220 3.77 -10.99 -17.78
C LEU A 220 3.06 -11.39 -19.09
N PRO A 221 3.26 -10.71 -20.23
CA PRO A 221 2.57 -11.02 -21.50
C PRO A 221 2.93 -12.38 -22.12
N PHE A 222 3.49 -13.29 -21.31
CA PHE A 222 3.83 -14.66 -21.66
C PHE A 222 2.69 -15.65 -21.35
N SER A 223 1.55 -15.20 -20.81
CA SER A 223 0.36 -16.02 -20.51
C SER A 223 -0.93 -15.33 -20.95
N SER A 224 -1.96 -16.12 -21.30
CA SER A 224 -3.31 -15.64 -21.64
C SER A 224 -4.08 -15.06 -20.44
N ALA A 225 -3.56 -15.22 -19.22
CA ALA A 225 -4.08 -14.61 -18.00
C ALA A 225 -3.42 -13.26 -17.67
N PHE A 226 -2.60 -12.70 -18.57
CA PHE A 226 -1.90 -11.44 -18.35
C PHE A 226 -2.84 -10.24 -18.25
N ASP A 227 -2.86 -9.60 -17.08
CA ASP A 227 -3.65 -8.40 -16.81
C ASP A 227 -2.76 -7.14 -16.78
N PRO A 228 -2.88 -6.22 -17.77
CA PRO A 228 -2.05 -5.01 -17.82
C PRO A 228 -2.50 -3.89 -16.86
N SER A 229 -3.60 -4.04 -16.11
CA SER A 229 -4.15 -2.99 -15.23
C SER A 229 -3.12 -2.38 -14.26
N LEU A 230 -2.27 -3.21 -13.66
CA LEU A 230 -1.23 -2.75 -12.73
C LEU A 230 -0.14 -1.88 -13.38
N ALA A 231 0.09 -2.02 -14.70
CA ALA A 231 0.97 -1.12 -15.42
C ALA A 231 0.39 0.29 -15.44
N PHE A 232 -0.91 0.43 -15.77
CA PHE A 232 -1.62 1.71 -15.75
C PHE A 232 -1.67 2.34 -14.36
N LEU A 233 -1.81 1.52 -13.31
CA LEU A 233 -1.66 2.00 -11.94
C LEU A 233 -0.30 2.64 -11.70
N SER A 234 0.77 1.94 -12.09
CA SER A 234 2.14 2.42 -11.89
C SER A 234 2.40 3.71 -12.67
N LEU A 235 1.82 3.82 -13.89
CA LEU A 235 1.84 5.02 -14.72
C LEU A 235 1.08 6.21 -14.10
N GLY A 236 0.05 5.97 -13.28
CA GLY A 236 -0.60 7.02 -12.51
C GLY A 236 0.19 7.40 -11.25
N ALA A 237 0.54 6.41 -10.43
CA ALA A 237 1.10 6.63 -9.11
C ALA A 237 2.53 7.21 -9.13
N LEU A 238 3.42 6.67 -9.95
CA LEU A 238 4.84 7.03 -9.91
C LEU A 238 5.12 8.44 -10.45
N PRO A 239 4.63 8.83 -11.65
CA PRO A 239 4.88 10.18 -12.17
C PRO A 239 4.30 11.26 -11.27
N LEU A 240 3.05 11.09 -10.81
CA LEU A 240 2.43 12.05 -9.89
C LEU A 240 3.21 12.16 -8.59
N SER A 241 3.61 11.03 -7.99
CA SER A 241 4.38 11.03 -6.74
C SER A 241 5.78 11.66 -6.92
N ILE A 242 6.45 11.46 -8.06
CA ILE A 242 7.72 12.13 -8.41
C ILE A 242 7.51 13.64 -8.53
N ILE A 243 6.46 14.07 -9.23
CA ILE A 243 6.11 15.48 -9.43
C ILE A 243 5.84 16.16 -8.09
N LEU A 244 4.97 15.58 -7.26
CA LEU A 244 4.63 16.08 -5.93
C LEU A 244 5.87 16.18 -5.04
N TYR A 245 6.73 15.16 -5.05
CA TYR A 245 7.98 15.18 -4.30
C TYR A 245 8.94 16.29 -4.78
N ARG A 246 9.05 16.51 -6.09
CA ARG A 246 9.89 17.57 -6.66
C ARG A 246 9.37 18.98 -6.35
N PHE A 247 8.06 19.19 -6.36
CA PHE A 247 7.47 20.50 -6.04
C PHE A 247 7.64 20.87 -4.57
N HIS A 248 7.53 19.92 -3.63
CA HIS A 248 7.62 20.19 -2.20
C HIS A 248 9.00 19.88 -1.60
N ARG A 249 10.07 20.07 -2.37
CA ARG A 249 11.47 19.98 -1.91
C ARG A 249 11.89 21.11 -0.95
N GLY A 250 10.91 21.74 -0.29
CA GLY A 250 11.07 22.83 0.65
C GLY A 250 11.67 22.37 1.99
N PRO A 251 11.48 23.12 3.08
CA PRO A 251 12.13 22.83 4.35
C PRO A 251 11.75 21.44 4.86
N GLU A 252 12.75 20.66 5.27
CA GLU A 252 12.62 19.31 5.87
C GLU A 252 12.01 19.37 7.28
N LYS A 253 10.79 19.90 7.35
CA LYS A 253 10.05 20.13 8.58
C LYS A 253 8.64 19.62 8.39
N ALA A 254 8.23 18.70 9.27
CA ALA A 254 6.85 18.24 9.33
C ALA A 254 5.94 19.41 9.73
N ARG A 255 4.83 19.62 9.00
CA ARG A 255 3.88 20.71 9.30
C ARG A 255 3.26 20.59 10.69
N LEU A 256 2.98 19.37 11.15
CA LEU A 256 2.32 19.12 12.44
C LEU A 256 3.33 18.96 13.61
N GLY A 257 4.60 19.29 13.39
CA GLY A 257 5.72 19.08 14.33
C GLY A 257 6.17 17.62 14.39
N GLY A 258 7.27 17.33 15.09
CA GLY A 258 7.88 15.99 15.16
C GLY A 258 9.10 15.81 14.25
N PRO A 259 9.81 14.65 14.35
CA PRO A 259 11.03 14.42 13.59
C PRO A 259 10.74 14.23 12.10
N TRP A 260 11.63 14.76 11.26
CA TRP A 260 11.64 14.46 9.83
C TRP A 260 12.35 13.12 9.58
N ALA A 261 11.57 12.05 9.54
CA ALA A 261 12.06 10.67 9.42
C ALA A 261 12.10 10.19 7.96
N ILE A 262 12.41 11.07 7.00
CA ILE A 262 12.60 10.69 5.60
C ILE A 262 14.06 10.30 5.36
N PRO A 263 14.34 9.05 4.94
CA PRO A 263 15.71 8.62 4.67
C PRO A 263 16.35 9.42 3.51
N LYS A 264 17.51 10.00 3.76
CA LYS A 264 18.36 10.66 2.74
C LYS A 264 19.31 9.65 2.13
N GLY A 265 18.77 8.82 1.24
CA GLY A 265 19.52 7.74 0.59
C GLY A 265 19.57 6.45 1.40
N GLY A 266 20.34 5.48 0.90
CA GLY A 266 20.54 4.19 1.54
C GLY A 266 21.42 3.30 0.68
N HIS A 267 22.15 2.39 1.34
CA HIS A 267 23.09 1.51 0.65
C HIS A 267 22.35 0.25 0.18
N VAL A 268 22.82 -0.32 -0.93
CA VAL A 268 22.38 -1.63 -1.39
C VAL A 268 23.24 -2.66 -0.67
N ASP A 269 22.66 -3.32 0.34
CA ASP A 269 23.30 -4.37 1.09
C ASP A 269 22.66 -5.74 0.81
N ARG A 270 23.35 -6.81 1.23
CA ARG A 270 22.83 -8.19 1.06
C ARG A 270 21.52 -8.41 1.81
N LYS A 271 21.33 -7.69 2.93
CA LYS A 271 20.11 -7.75 3.74
C LYS A 271 18.90 -7.20 2.97
N LEU A 272 19.05 -6.08 2.27
CA LEU A 272 18.04 -5.51 1.39
C LEU A 272 17.67 -6.47 0.26
N LEU A 273 18.68 -7.02 -0.43
CA LEU A 273 18.46 -7.93 -1.55
C LEU A 273 17.77 -9.22 -1.10
N GLY A 274 18.25 -9.84 -0.02
CA GLY A 274 17.63 -11.03 0.56
C GLY A 274 16.20 -10.78 1.06
N GLY A 275 15.97 -9.66 1.74
CA GLY A 275 14.65 -9.25 2.20
C GLY A 275 13.67 -8.99 1.05
N ALA A 276 14.11 -8.26 0.02
CA ALA A 276 13.31 -7.99 -1.16
C ALA A 276 12.99 -9.29 -1.93
N ALA A 277 13.97 -10.19 -2.08
CA ALA A 277 13.75 -11.48 -2.71
C ALA A 277 12.69 -12.31 -1.97
N LEU A 278 12.80 -12.46 -0.65
CA LEU A 278 11.83 -13.17 0.20
C LEU A 278 10.43 -12.56 0.14
N PHE A 279 10.36 -11.22 0.17
CA PHE A 279 9.09 -10.50 0.01
C PHE A 279 8.45 -10.83 -1.34
N GLY A 280 9.22 -10.80 -2.43
CA GLY A 280 8.73 -11.11 -3.76
C GLY A 280 8.28 -12.57 -3.89
N VAL A 281 8.96 -13.53 -3.26
CA VAL A 281 8.50 -14.94 -3.22
C VAL A 281 7.14 -15.03 -2.54
N GLY A 282 7.00 -14.52 -1.32
CA GLY A 282 5.70 -14.58 -0.61
C GLY A 282 4.59 -13.83 -1.35
N TRP A 283 4.91 -12.67 -1.94
CA TRP A 283 3.97 -11.90 -2.75
C TRP A 283 3.55 -12.63 -4.03
N GLY A 284 4.46 -13.26 -4.76
CA GLY A 284 4.16 -14.04 -5.97
C GLY A 284 3.40 -15.34 -5.68
N MET A 285 3.50 -15.88 -4.46
CA MET A 285 2.68 -17.03 -4.04
C MET A 285 1.22 -16.65 -3.79
N ALA A 286 0.96 -15.55 -3.08
CA ALA A 286 -0.39 -15.20 -2.62
C ALA A 286 -1.07 -14.07 -3.41
N GLY A 287 -0.33 -13.32 -4.23
CA GLY A 287 -0.87 -12.17 -4.95
C GLY A 287 -1.24 -10.99 -4.05
N ILE A 288 -0.95 -11.05 -2.75
CA ILE A 288 -1.42 -10.07 -1.78
C ILE A 288 -0.25 -9.45 -1.01
N CYS A 289 -0.36 -8.14 -0.77
CA CYS A 289 0.56 -7.36 0.05
C CYS A 289 -0.13 -6.95 1.36
N PRO A 290 0.59 -6.44 2.37
CA PRO A 290 -0.01 -6.04 3.64
C PRO A 290 -1.10 -4.96 3.51
N GLY A 291 -1.04 -4.08 2.50
CA GLY A 291 -2.09 -3.11 2.21
C GLY A 291 -3.40 -3.77 1.80
N PRO A 292 -3.44 -4.48 0.65
CA PRO A 292 -4.58 -5.30 0.26
C PRO A 292 -5.08 -6.26 1.36
N GLY A 293 -4.17 -6.87 2.14
CA GLY A 293 -4.54 -7.72 3.28
C GLY A 293 -5.37 -7.01 4.35
N LEU A 294 -4.96 -5.80 4.76
CA LEU A 294 -5.70 -5.00 5.75
C LEU A 294 -7.06 -4.51 5.23
N ILE A 295 -7.13 -4.15 3.96
CA ILE A 295 -8.39 -3.71 3.34
C ILE A 295 -9.34 -4.88 3.18
N ASN A 296 -8.85 -6.01 2.70
CA ASN A 296 -9.66 -7.21 2.54
C ASN A 296 -10.14 -7.73 3.89
N LEU A 297 -9.37 -7.58 4.96
CA LEU A 297 -9.87 -7.85 6.31
C LEU A 297 -11.09 -6.97 6.62
N GLY A 298 -11.00 -5.66 6.38
CA GLY A 298 -12.14 -4.76 6.57
C GLY A 298 -13.35 -5.12 5.69
N ARG A 299 -13.11 -5.41 4.42
CA ARG A 299 -14.16 -5.84 3.48
C ARG A 299 -14.83 -7.13 3.94
N ALA A 300 -14.06 -8.08 4.45
CA ALA A 300 -14.59 -9.36 4.93
C ALA A 300 -15.50 -9.17 6.14
N LEU A 301 -15.11 -8.29 7.08
CA LEU A 301 -15.89 -7.94 8.25
C LEU A 301 -17.23 -7.27 7.90
N ALA A 302 -17.26 -6.41 6.88
CA ALA A 302 -18.48 -5.72 6.47
C ALA A 302 -19.38 -6.57 5.55
N GLY A 303 -18.79 -7.30 4.60
CA GLY A 303 -19.51 -8.12 3.62
C GLY A 303 -19.89 -9.51 4.12
N GLY A 304 -19.70 -9.83 5.41
CA GLY A 304 -20.12 -11.11 6.01
C GLY A 304 -19.41 -12.35 5.47
N SER A 305 -18.23 -12.20 4.86
CA SER A 305 -17.46 -13.30 4.26
C SER A 305 -16.43 -13.86 5.24
N ASP A 306 -15.96 -15.08 4.99
CA ASP A 306 -14.97 -15.73 5.84
C ASP A 306 -13.63 -14.98 5.85
N ALA A 307 -13.32 -14.32 6.97
CA ALA A 307 -12.08 -13.58 7.17
C ALA A 307 -10.90 -14.47 7.61
N THR A 308 -11.12 -15.77 7.86
CA THR A 308 -10.15 -16.66 8.51
C THR A 308 -8.83 -16.74 7.75
N GLN A 309 -8.87 -16.89 6.42
CA GLN A 309 -7.65 -16.95 5.61
C GLN A 309 -6.84 -15.64 5.66
N ILE A 310 -7.51 -14.49 5.62
CA ILE A 310 -6.86 -13.18 5.66
C ILE A 310 -6.27 -12.91 7.05
N ILE A 311 -6.98 -13.29 8.12
CA ILE A 311 -6.49 -13.20 9.49
C ILE A 311 -5.25 -14.06 9.68
N ASN A 312 -5.28 -15.32 9.22
CA ASN A 312 -4.13 -16.22 9.27
C ASN A 312 -2.93 -15.65 8.49
N TRP A 313 -3.19 -15.09 7.31
CA TRP A 313 -2.16 -14.46 6.50
C TRP A 313 -1.54 -13.23 7.19
N LEU A 314 -2.36 -12.31 7.71
CA LEU A 314 -1.90 -11.12 8.43
C LEU A 314 -1.15 -11.49 9.72
N GLY A 315 -1.62 -12.52 10.43
CA GLY A 315 -0.93 -13.08 11.59
C GLY A 315 0.46 -13.60 11.22
N ALA A 316 0.57 -14.34 10.13
CA ALA A 316 1.85 -14.81 9.62
C ALA A 316 2.78 -13.65 9.19
N VAL A 317 2.24 -12.60 8.55
CA VAL A 317 3.00 -11.37 8.24
C VAL A 317 3.54 -10.71 9.49
N ALA A 318 2.72 -10.57 10.54
CA ALA A 318 3.14 -9.99 11.80
C ALA A 318 4.24 -10.84 12.47
N LEU A 319 4.06 -12.17 12.52
CA LEU A 319 5.05 -13.09 13.08
C LEU A 319 6.39 -13.03 12.32
N GLY A 320 6.35 -13.08 10.99
CA GLY A 320 7.56 -12.98 10.16
C GLY A 320 8.31 -11.66 10.35
N GLY A 321 7.57 -10.55 10.53
CA GLY A 321 8.15 -9.23 10.79
C GLY A 321 8.72 -9.07 12.20
N LEU A 322 8.23 -9.82 13.20
CA LEU A 322 8.69 -9.75 14.59
C LEU A 322 9.98 -10.52 14.85
N LEU A 323 10.28 -11.55 14.04
CA LEU A 323 11.46 -12.39 14.21
C LEU A 323 12.80 -11.70 13.87
N VAL A 324 12.76 -10.47 13.30
CA VAL A 324 13.94 -9.69 12.87
C VAL A 324 13.85 -8.24 13.33
#